data_AF-A0A9N9JES1-F1
#
_entry.id   AF-A0A9N9JES1-F1
#
_cell.length_a   1.000
_cell.length_b   1.000
_cell.length_c   1.000
_cell.angle_alpha   90.00
_cell.angle_beta   90.00
_cell.angle_gamma   90.00
#
_symmetry.space_group_name_H-M   'P 1'
#
loop_
_entity.id
_entity.type
_entity.pdbx_description
1 polymer ?
#
loop_
_entity_poly.entity_id
_entity_poly.type
_entity_poly.pdbx_seq_one_letter_code
_entity_poly.pdbx_strand_id
1 'polypeptide(L)'
;LGEEKIIQAVSEGIFFGTHQSIKFKKKEDKKKNSDYYLITKNKQAQTILDNSLIKLEAVNWTRDLQDTPPNKLHAKEFADQVKHKFSKFKNIEAEILDKKQIEKNKMGLLLAVNAG
;
A
#
# COMPACT_ATOMS: atom_id res chain seq x y z
N LEU A 1 3.22 -2.37 28.10
CA LEU A 1 3.91 -2.24 26.80
C LEU A 1 5.22 -1.50 27.04
N GLY A 2 6.33 -1.90 26.40
CA GLY A 2 7.57 -1.11 26.45
C GLY A 2 7.42 0.22 25.71
N GLU A 3 8.19 1.24 26.09
CA GLU A 3 8.08 2.60 25.55
C GLU A 3 8.17 2.63 24.01
N GLU A 4 9.12 1.89 23.44
CA GLU A 4 9.30 1.78 21.98
C GLU A 4 8.05 1.25 21.26
N LYS A 5 7.38 0.25 21.86
CA LYS A 5 6.12 -0.30 21.32
C LYS A 5 4.98 0.71 21.40
N ILE A 6 4.97 1.57 22.42
CA ILE A 6 3.98 2.65 22.54
C ILE A 6 4.22 3.70 21.46
N ILE A 7 5.48 4.13 21.27
CA ILE A 7 5.87 5.08 20.22
C ILE A 7 5.45 4.55 18.84
N GLN A 8 5.75 3.28 18.56
CA GLN A 8 5.32 2.61 17.35
C GLN A 8 3.79 2.61 17.20
N ALA A 9 3.06 2.11 18.21
CA ALA A 9 1.61 1.98 18.12
C ALA A 9 0.89 3.33 17.94
N VAL A 10 1.34 4.38 18.63
CA VAL A 10 0.79 5.73 18.48
C VAL A 10 1.08 6.28 17.08
N SER A 11 2.33 6.17 16.61
CA SER A 11 2.72 6.63 15.28
C SER A 11 1.90 5.91 14.20
N GLU A 12 1.92 4.58 14.21
CA GLU A 12 1.19 3.76 13.25
C GLU A 12 -0.33 4.03 13.29
N GLY A 13 -0.90 4.17 14.49
CA GLY A 13 -2.32 4.46 14.67
C GLY A 13 -2.74 5.81 14.10
N ILE A 14 -1.91 6.85 14.29
CA ILE A 14 -2.14 8.17 13.69
C ILE A 14 -2.09 8.04 12.17
N PHE A 15 -0.99 7.53 11.58
CA PHE A 15 -0.83 7.43 10.12
C PHE A 15 -1.90 6.55 9.46
N PHE A 16 -2.36 5.50 10.14
CA PHE A 16 -3.47 4.67 9.67
C PHE A 16 -4.79 5.43 9.69
N GLY A 17 -5.10 6.09 10.81
CA GLY A 17 -6.38 6.77 11.04
C GLY A 17 -6.53 8.07 10.24
N THR A 18 -5.43 8.74 9.93
CA THR A 18 -5.42 9.96 9.12
C THR A 18 -5.27 9.71 7.63
N HIS A 19 -5.10 8.44 7.20
CA HIS A 19 -5.06 8.09 5.79
C HIS A 19 -6.36 8.51 5.10
N GLN A 20 -6.24 9.25 4.00
CA GLN A 20 -7.38 9.65 3.19
C GLN A 20 -7.58 8.59 2.11
N SER A 21 -8.43 7.61 2.40
CA SER A 21 -8.81 6.58 1.41
C SER A 21 -9.28 7.20 0.10
N ILE A 22 -9.04 6.48 -0.99
CA ILE A 22 -9.55 6.83 -2.31
C ILE A 22 -11.08 7.01 -2.26
N LYS A 23 -11.57 8.18 -2.67
CA LYS A 23 -13.00 8.50 -2.74
C LYS A 23 -13.42 8.66 -4.19
N PHE A 24 -14.51 8.00 -4.57
CA PHE A 24 -15.16 8.16 -5.88
C PHE A 24 -16.31 9.17 -5.85
N LYS A 25 -16.43 9.95 -4.76
CA LYS A 25 -17.47 10.98 -4.62
C LYS A 25 -17.12 12.19 -5.49
N LYS A 26 -18.12 12.74 -6.17
CA LYS A 26 -17.98 13.92 -7.07
C LYS A 26 -17.55 15.20 -6.34
N LYS A 27 -17.80 15.29 -5.03
CA LYS A 27 -17.37 16.41 -4.17
C LYS A 27 -16.23 15.92 -3.29
N GLU A 28 -15.04 16.45 -3.53
CA GLU A 28 -13.89 16.19 -2.67
C GLU A 28 -14.05 16.94 -1.36
N ASP A 29 -13.86 16.23 -0.24
CA ASP A 29 -13.70 16.88 1.05
C ASP A 29 -12.31 17.52 1.11
N LYS A 30 -12.21 18.73 1.70
CA LYS A 30 -10.92 19.39 1.90
C LYS A 30 -9.97 18.44 2.66
N LYS A 31 -8.75 18.27 2.15
CA LYS A 31 -7.71 17.52 2.86
C LYS A 31 -7.51 18.14 4.24
N LYS A 32 -7.76 17.37 5.29
CA LYS A 32 -7.37 17.76 6.65
C LYS A 32 -5.88 17.47 6.79
N ASN A 33 -5.06 18.50 6.63
CA ASN A 33 -3.65 18.44 6.99
C ASN A 33 -3.56 18.77 8.48
N SER A 34 -3.00 17.84 9.25
CA SER A 34 -2.72 18.01 10.68
C SER A 34 -1.25 17.69 10.89
N ASP A 35 -0.55 18.59 11.59
CA ASP A 35 0.82 18.33 12.02
C ASP A 35 0.80 17.62 13.37
N TYR A 36 1.59 16.56 13.50
CA TYR A 36 1.72 15.77 14.72
C TYR A 36 3.16 15.81 15.21
N TYR A 37 3.33 16.13 16.49
CA TYR A 37 4.64 16.21 17.13
C TYR A 37 4.72 15.19 18.26
N LEU A 38 5.68 14.26 18.16
CA LEU A 38 5.99 13.31 19.23
C LEU A 38 7.14 13.85 20.07
N ILE A 39 6.89 14.15 21.34
CA ILE A 39 7.90 14.65 22.28
C ILE A 39 8.28 13.51 23.23
N THR A 40 9.53 13.07 23.17
CA THR A 40 10.07 12.02 24.05
C THR A 40 11.57 12.19 24.28
N LYS A 41 12.08 11.64 25.38
CA LYS A 41 13.52 11.53 25.67
C LYS A 41 14.14 10.26 25.07
N ASN A 42 13.32 9.37 24.51
CA ASN A 42 13.80 8.12 23.93
C ASN A 42 14.58 8.38 22.64
N LYS A 43 15.87 8.02 22.65
CA LYS A 43 16.80 8.27 21.54
C LYS A 43 16.49 7.46 20.28
N GLN A 44 15.72 6.38 20.39
CA GLN A 44 15.31 5.55 19.26
C GLN A 44 14.01 6.03 18.59
N ALA A 45 13.33 7.02 19.17
CA ALA A 45 12.01 7.45 18.72
C ALA A 45 11.97 7.82 17.24
N GLN A 46 13.01 8.52 16.74
CA GLN A 46 13.09 8.89 15.32
C GLN A 46 13.17 7.66 14.42
N THR A 47 14.05 6.70 14.74
CA THR A 47 14.17 5.46 13.97
C THR A 47 12.88 4.64 13.97
N ILE A 48 12.20 4.57 15.12
CA ILE A 48 10.90 3.89 15.23
C ILE A 48 9.86 4.60 14.35
N LEU A 49 9.81 5.93 14.40
CA LEU A 49 8.90 6.73 13.58
C LEU A 49 9.16 6.51 12.08
N ASP A 50 10.42 6.57 11.63
CA ASP A 50 10.79 6.38 10.23
C ASP A 50 10.40 4.98 9.73
N ASN A 51 10.62 3.95 10.53
CA ASN A 51 10.22 2.58 10.20
C ASN A 51 8.69 2.43 10.16
N SER A 52 7.97 3.03 11.12
CA SER A 52 6.51 3.05 11.14
C SER A 52 5.94 3.77 9.91
N LEU A 53 6.55 4.88 9.47
CA LEU A 53 6.15 5.60 8.27
C LEU A 53 6.25 4.74 7.01
N ILE A 54 7.39 4.07 6.81
CA ILE A 54 7.61 3.16 5.67
C ILE A 54 6.57 2.03 5.67
N LYS A 55 6.35 1.42 6.84
CA LYS A 55 5.35 0.36 7.00
C LYS A 55 3.95 0.86 6.66
N LEU A 56 3.57 2.02 7.16
CA LEU A 56 2.22 2.56 6.97
C LEU A 56 1.99 3.09 5.56
N GLU A 57 3.03 3.55 4.86
CA GLU A 57 2.95 3.82 3.42
C GLU A 57 2.57 2.55 2.65
N ALA A 58 3.20 1.41 2.94
CA ALA A 58 2.88 0.13 2.30
C ALA A 58 1.46 -0.36 2.65
N VAL A 59 1.06 -0.24 3.92
CA VAL A 59 -0.28 -0.62 4.39
C VAL A 59 -1.35 0.24 3.72
N ASN A 60 -1.19 1.57 3.74
CA ASN A 60 -2.16 2.49 3.18
C ASN A 60 -2.25 2.38 1.66
N TRP A 61 -1.13 2.16 0.97
CA TRP A 61 -1.17 1.84 -0.46
C TRP A 61 -1.95 0.55 -0.76
N THR A 62 -1.78 -0.49 0.07
CA THR A 62 -2.55 -1.73 -0.07
C THR A 62 -4.05 -1.50 0.18
N ARG A 63 -4.40 -0.68 1.18
CA ARG A 63 -5.79 -0.28 1.45
C ARG A 63 -6.41 0.43 0.27
N ASP A 64 -5.67 1.33 -0.37
CA ASP A 64 -6.13 2.04 -1.57
C ASP A 64 -6.44 1.08 -2.73
N LEU A 65 -5.64 0.03 -2.92
CA LEU A 65 -5.92 -1.02 -3.90
C LEU A 65 -7.19 -1.81 -3.55
N GLN A 66 -7.39 -2.15 -2.27
CA GLN A 66 -8.56 -2.89 -1.80
C GLN A 66 -9.86 -2.06 -1.86
N ASP A 67 -9.78 -0.77 -1.53
CA ASP A 67 -10.90 0.15 -1.55
C ASP A 67 -11.32 0.52 -2.98
N THR A 68 -10.44 0.31 -3.97
CA THR A 68 -10.75 0.58 -5.38
C THR A 68 -11.67 -0.50 -5.96
N PRO A 69 -12.84 -0.13 -6.52
CA PRO A 69 -13.80 -1.12 -7.00
C PRO A 69 -13.30 -1.88 -8.24
N PRO A 70 -13.76 -3.12 -8.46
CA PRO A 70 -13.23 -4.01 -9.49
C PRO A 70 -13.47 -3.52 -10.93
N ASN A 71 -14.45 -2.64 -11.15
CA ASN A 71 -14.66 -1.99 -12.46
C ASN A 71 -13.61 -0.90 -12.77
N LYS A 72 -12.78 -0.51 -11.81
CA LYS A 72 -11.69 0.46 -11.95
C LYS A 72 -10.31 -0.18 -11.77
N LEU A 73 -10.21 -1.21 -10.93
CA LEU A 73 -8.98 -1.94 -10.68
C LEU A 73 -9.22 -3.43 -10.96
N HIS A 74 -9.31 -3.79 -12.23
CA HIS A 74 -9.28 -5.19 -12.65
C HIS A 74 -7.84 -5.67 -12.84
N ALA A 75 -7.66 -6.96 -13.15
CA ALA A 75 -6.37 -7.63 -13.11
C ALA A 75 -5.24 -6.92 -13.89
N LYS A 76 -5.59 -6.34 -15.04
CA LYS A 76 -4.64 -5.61 -15.89
C LYS A 76 -4.13 -4.33 -15.23
N GLU A 77 -5.02 -3.47 -14.74
CA GLU A 77 -4.72 -2.21 -14.09
C GLU A 77 -3.98 -2.44 -12.79
N PHE A 78 -4.34 -3.50 -12.05
CA PHE A 78 -3.58 -3.91 -10.88
C PHE A 78 -2.13 -4.25 -11.24
N ALA A 79 -1.91 -5.10 -12.25
CA ALA A 79 -0.57 -5.47 -12.70
C ALA A 79 0.22 -4.24 -13.19
N ASP A 80 -0.41 -3.35 -13.94
CA ASP A 80 0.20 -2.12 -14.44
C ASP A 80 0.57 -1.15 -13.30
N GLN A 81 -0.30 -0.99 -12.29
CA GLN A 81 -0.01 -0.18 -11.11
C GLN A 81 1.16 -0.74 -10.28
N VAL A 82 1.22 -2.06 -10.10
CA VAL A 82 2.33 -2.73 -9.41
C VAL A 82 3.63 -2.48 -10.18
N LYS A 83 3.66 -2.76 -11.48
CA LYS A 83 4.85 -2.54 -12.33
C LYS A 83 5.28 -1.08 -12.30
N HIS A 84 4.34 -0.14 -12.40
CA HIS A 84 4.63 1.29 -12.32
C HIS A 84 5.23 1.69 -10.96
N LYS A 85 4.63 1.27 -9.83
CA LYS A 85 5.13 1.58 -8.50
C LYS A 85 6.57 1.12 -8.29
N PHE A 86 6.92 -0.07 -8.83
CA PHE A 86 8.24 -0.64 -8.64
C PHE A 86 9.27 -0.21 -9.70
N SER A 87 8.84 0.32 -10.85
CA SER A 87 9.73 0.78 -11.93
C SER A 87 10.74 1.86 -11.52
N LYS A 88 10.45 2.61 -10.43
CA LYS A 88 11.35 3.65 -9.89
C LYS A 88 12.54 3.09 -9.11
N PHE A 89 12.52 1.80 -8.73
CA PHE A 89 13.57 1.18 -7.93
C PHE A 89 14.52 0.39 -8.84
N LYS A 90 15.79 0.76 -8.84
CA LYS A 90 16.82 0.10 -9.66
C LYS A 90 17.15 -1.34 -9.22
N ASN A 91 16.77 -1.68 -7.98
CA ASN A 91 17.05 -2.97 -7.35
C ASN A 91 15.83 -3.91 -7.32
N ILE A 92 14.75 -3.57 -8.03
CA ILE A 92 13.54 -4.39 -8.11
C ILE A 92 13.17 -4.59 -9.58
N GLU A 93 12.97 -5.85 -9.97
CA GLU A 93 12.46 -6.21 -11.29
C GLU A 93 10.99 -6.66 -11.18
N ALA A 94 10.15 -6.18 -12.10
CA ALA A 94 8.74 -6.53 -12.16
C ALA A 94 8.35 -6.93 -13.60
N GLU A 95 8.06 -8.22 -13.79
CA GLU A 95 7.57 -8.79 -15.04
C GLU A 95 6.07 -9.07 -14.94
N ILE A 96 5.32 -8.74 -16.00
CA ILE A 96 3.91 -9.11 -16.15
C ILE A 96 3.85 -10.26 -17.16
N LEU A 97 3.37 -11.42 -16.71
CA LEU A 97 3.17 -12.57 -17.59
C LEU A 97 1.84 -12.46 -18.33
N ASP A 98 1.89 -12.55 -19.65
CA ASP A 98 0.69 -12.63 -20.47
C ASP A 98 0.08 -14.05 -20.47
N LYS A 99 -1.10 -14.18 -21.08
CA LYS A 99 -1.80 -15.47 -21.13
C LYS A 99 -0.98 -16.57 -21.81
N LYS A 100 -0.22 -16.26 -22.86
CA LYS A 100 0.60 -17.25 -23.59
C LYS A 100 1.75 -17.74 -22.70
N GLN A 101 2.39 -16.84 -21.95
CA GLN A 101 3.41 -17.18 -20.97
C GLN A 101 2.82 -18.05 -19.84
N ILE A 102 1.63 -17.71 -19.33
CA ILE A 102 0.92 -18.48 -18.30
C ILE A 102 0.59 -19.91 -18.79
N GLU A 103 0.08 -20.04 -20.02
CA GLU A 103 -0.20 -21.34 -20.66
C GLU A 103 1.08 -22.18 -20.85
N LYS A 104 2.16 -21.57 -21.35
CA LYS A 104 3.46 -22.22 -21.51
C LYS A 104 4.02 -22.74 -20.19
N ASN A 105 3.81 -21.99 -19.10
CA ASN A 105 4.21 -22.38 -17.75
C ASN A 105 3.25 -23.38 -17.07
N LYS A 106 2.22 -23.88 -17.79
CA LYS A 106 1.26 -24.88 -17.29
C LYS A 106 0.55 -24.47 -15.99
N MET A 107 0.23 -23.19 -15.82
CA MET A 107 -0.47 -22.65 -14.65
C MET A 107 -1.98 -22.93 -14.68
N GLY A 108 -2.36 -24.21 -14.77
CA GLY A 108 -3.74 -24.66 -15.04
C GLY A 108 -4.76 -24.24 -13.99
N LEU A 109 -4.40 -24.18 -12.70
CA LEU A 109 -5.31 -23.73 -11.64
C LEU A 109 -5.67 -22.24 -11.78
N LEU A 110 -4.71 -21.39 -12.12
CA LEU A 110 -4.95 -19.97 -12.37
C LEU A 110 -5.86 -19.77 -13.60
N LEU A 111 -5.61 -20.53 -14.68
CA LEU A 111 -6.42 -20.47 -15.90
C LEU A 111 -7.86 -20.96 -15.65
N ALA A 112 -8.03 -22.02 -14.83
CA ALA A 112 -9.34 -22.58 -14.52
C ALA A 112 -10.24 -21.58 -13.76
N VAL A 113 -9.68 -20.80 -12.83
CA VAL A 113 -10.43 -19.77 -12.08
C VAL A 113 -10.90 -18.63 -13.00
N ASN A 114 -10.14 -18.32 -14.05
CA ASN A 114 -10.37 -17.20 -14.97
C ASN A 114 -10.96 -17.64 -16.33
N ALA A 115 -11.63 -18.79 -16.39
CA ALA A 115 -12.16 -19.36 -17.63
C ALA A 115 -13.51 -18.78 -18.09
N GLY A 116 -14.18 -18.00 -17.25
CA GLY A 116 -15.40 -17.24 -17.57
C GLY A 116 -15.08 -15.80 -17.93
#